data_AF-A0A8C4SIV8-F1
#
_entry.id   AF-A0A8C4SIV8-F1
#
_cell.length_a   1.000
_cell.length_b   1.000
_cell.length_c   1.000
_cell.angle_alpha   90.00
_cell.angle_beta   90.00
_cell.angle_gamma   90.00
#
_symmetry.space_group_name_H-M   'P 1'
#
loop_
_entity.id
_entity.type
_entity.pdbx_description
1 polymer ?
#
loop_
_entity_poly.entity_id
_entity_poly.type
_entity_poly.pdbx_seq_one_letter_code
_entity_poly.pdbx_strand_id
1 'polypeptide(L)'
;MENQGVVKQEVCLESDIKDGEMREVEVGGQKVLLLKSEGEYSAIGHLCTHYGAPLIKGTLSGSRVRCPWHGACFNIKTGDIEEYPGLDSLPCFKVTVENSKIYITADRKFLESGKRVKLMAQRQAEDPHILLIIGGGPAALVCAETLRQESCKGRIIMATQEELPPYDRTKLSKAMDANAESLLLRQMDFYLQYDIEVWTNKEAVSVNTDAKEVTFQDGTVQHYDQLLIATGCRPRKLKCPGSDLGNVRLLRTPSDASAIFQAAVGKNVVVLGTSFIGMEMASYLSEKASSVSVVGSSRAPFLNTFGKEVGQLARKMLESKGVKFYLQDGVKELKGDNGQVTHVVLKSGTVLPADVFVAGIGVLPNSGFLESSSIALDSNKFVIVNKFMQTNIPDVFAAGDITSFPLFLARNKRVSIGHWQIAQAQGRIAALNMLKKDVQINSVPFFWSALAGKSFRYTGYGEGYTEVVFKGSIEEMKFLAFYIKEDAVVAVASLNFDPAVSRVAEILSSGETISKEKALSEDLSWLKLP
;
A
#
# COMPACT_ATOMS: atom_id res chain seq x y z
N MET A 1 -10.45 36.99 -28.94
CA MET A 1 -10.41 35.52 -28.88
C MET A 1 -10.46 35.15 -27.40
N GLU A 2 -11.65 34.83 -26.90
CA GLU A 2 -11.81 34.42 -25.50
C GLU A 2 -10.99 33.16 -25.23
N ASN A 3 -10.31 33.15 -24.09
CA ASN A 3 -9.38 32.12 -23.68
C ASN A 3 -10.15 30.83 -23.34
N GLN A 4 -10.55 30.04 -24.34
CA GLN A 4 -11.48 28.89 -24.22
C GLN A 4 -11.03 27.78 -23.23
N GLY A 5 -9.77 27.78 -22.78
CA GLY A 5 -9.23 26.77 -21.85
C GLY A 5 -9.36 27.11 -20.36
N VAL A 6 -9.61 28.36 -19.98
CA VAL A 6 -9.59 28.80 -18.56
C VAL A 6 -10.95 29.34 -18.14
N VAL A 7 -11.43 28.95 -16.96
CA VAL A 7 -12.66 29.45 -16.33
C VAL A 7 -12.31 30.19 -15.04
N LYS A 8 -12.90 31.36 -14.82
CA LYS A 8 -12.91 32.08 -13.52
C LYS A 8 -14.35 32.14 -13.04
N GLN A 9 -14.62 31.71 -11.81
CA GLN A 9 -15.97 31.64 -11.25
C GLN A 9 -15.97 32.09 -9.79
N GLU A 10 -16.98 32.89 -9.41
CA GLU A 10 -17.31 33.17 -8.01
C GLU A 10 -17.86 31.90 -7.36
N VAL A 11 -17.30 31.47 -6.23
CA VAL A 11 -17.64 30.18 -5.62
C VAL A 11 -18.34 30.29 -4.27
N CYS A 12 -18.00 31.29 -3.46
CA CYS A 12 -18.66 31.60 -2.18
C CYS A 12 -18.18 32.95 -1.62
N LEU A 13 -18.76 33.38 -0.49
CA LEU A 13 -18.26 34.50 0.30
C LEU A 13 -17.17 34.04 1.28
N GLU A 14 -16.36 34.97 1.77
CA GLU A 14 -15.36 34.68 2.82
C GLU A 14 -15.99 34.21 4.14
N SER A 15 -17.21 34.68 4.44
CA SER A 15 -17.98 34.26 5.61
C SER A 15 -18.43 32.80 5.57
N ASP A 16 -18.36 32.18 4.39
CA ASP A 16 -18.93 30.86 4.12
C ASP A 16 -17.96 29.70 4.40
N ILE A 17 -16.71 30.02 4.75
CA ILE A 17 -15.67 29.04 5.10
C ILE A 17 -14.76 29.59 6.21
N LYS A 18 -14.71 28.86 7.33
CA LYS A 18 -13.86 29.20 8.48
C LYS A 18 -12.47 28.59 8.31
N ASP A 19 -11.52 29.09 9.10
CA ASP A 19 -10.19 28.51 9.12
C ASP A 19 -10.22 27.07 9.64
N GLY A 20 -9.52 26.17 8.95
CA GLY A 20 -9.55 24.73 9.20
C GLY A 20 -10.73 23.99 8.53
N GLU A 21 -11.53 24.66 7.70
CA GLU A 21 -12.64 24.03 6.97
C GLU A 21 -12.30 23.71 5.51
N MET A 22 -13.06 22.78 4.97
CA MET A 22 -13.07 22.37 3.58
C MET A 22 -14.48 22.52 3.02
N ARG A 23 -14.59 22.88 1.74
CA ARG A 23 -15.87 23.02 1.04
C ARG A 23 -15.75 22.52 -0.40
N GLU A 24 -16.68 21.67 -0.82
CA GLU A 24 -16.84 21.39 -2.26
C GLU A 24 -17.60 22.55 -2.91
N VAL A 25 -17.02 23.09 -3.98
CA VAL A 25 -17.60 24.16 -4.80
C VAL A 25 -17.60 23.74 -6.27
N GLU A 26 -18.42 24.39 -7.09
CA GLU A 26 -18.49 24.12 -8.52
C GLU A 26 -17.73 25.20 -9.30
N VAL A 27 -16.89 24.77 -10.24
CA VAL A 27 -16.12 25.63 -11.15
C VAL A 27 -16.20 25.04 -12.55
N GLY A 28 -16.82 25.75 -13.49
CA GLY A 28 -16.96 25.28 -14.87
C GLY A 28 -17.71 23.95 -15.02
N GLY A 29 -18.66 23.66 -14.14
CA GLY A 29 -19.44 22.41 -14.12
C GLY A 29 -18.74 21.21 -13.47
N GLN A 30 -17.55 21.41 -12.89
CA GLN A 30 -16.79 20.38 -12.17
C GLN A 30 -16.64 20.75 -10.70
N LYS A 31 -16.50 19.75 -9.84
CA LYS A 31 -16.27 19.96 -8.41
C LYS A 31 -14.81 20.29 -8.11
N VAL A 32 -14.59 21.23 -7.20
CA VAL A 32 -13.29 21.63 -6.67
C VAL A 32 -13.36 21.65 -5.15
N LEU A 33 -12.28 21.25 -4.47
CA LEU A 33 -12.19 21.39 -3.02
C LEU A 33 -11.54 22.73 -2.70
N LEU A 34 -12.32 23.65 -2.15
CA LEU A 34 -11.84 24.89 -1.55
C LEU A 34 -11.48 24.62 -0.08
N LEU A 35 -10.31 25.06 0.35
CA LEU A 35 -9.81 24.90 1.71
C LEU A 35 -9.40 26.26 2.24
N LYS A 36 -9.60 26.46 3.55
CA LYS A 36 -9.02 27.58 4.27
C LYS A 36 -8.22 27.02 5.44
N SER A 37 -6.93 27.33 5.48
CA SER A 37 -6.06 26.90 6.58
C SER A 37 -5.00 27.95 6.86
N GLU A 38 -4.77 28.23 8.14
CA GLU A 38 -3.80 29.23 8.59
C GLU A 38 -4.05 30.62 7.97
N GLY A 39 -5.33 30.94 7.73
CA GLY A 39 -5.77 32.19 7.12
C GLY A 39 -5.64 32.26 5.59
N GLU A 40 -5.08 31.23 4.94
CA GLU A 40 -4.90 31.20 3.49
C GLU A 40 -5.93 30.31 2.81
N TYR A 41 -6.39 30.74 1.63
CA TYR A 41 -7.26 29.93 0.77
C TYR A 41 -6.46 29.13 -0.24
N SER A 42 -6.87 27.89 -0.47
CA SER A 42 -6.32 27.02 -1.51
C SER A 42 -7.45 26.27 -2.21
N ALA A 43 -7.26 25.93 -3.49
CA ALA A 43 -8.22 25.16 -4.27
C ALA A 43 -7.51 24.02 -5.00
N ILE A 44 -7.98 22.80 -4.79
CA ILE A 44 -7.39 21.57 -5.35
C ILE A 44 -8.46 20.64 -5.91
N GLY A 45 -8.04 19.62 -6.67
CA GLY A 45 -8.92 18.53 -7.10
C GLY A 45 -9.66 17.89 -5.92
N HIS A 46 -10.94 17.57 -6.11
CA HIS A 46 -11.82 17.16 -5.01
C HIS A 46 -11.77 15.65 -4.66
N LEU A 47 -11.19 14.83 -5.55
CA LEU A 47 -11.06 13.38 -5.38
C LEU A 47 -9.61 12.97 -5.15
N CYS A 48 -9.40 12.01 -4.26
CA CYS A 48 -8.10 11.36 -4.10
C CYS A 48 -7.69 10.65 -5.40
N THR A 49 -6.48 10.90 -5.86
CA THR A 49 -5.92 10.32 -7.10
C THR A 49 -5.64 8.81 -7.05
N HIS A 50 -5.76 8.18 -5.87
CA HIS A 50 -5.63 6.72 -5.75
C HIS A 50 -6.86 6.01 -6.31
N TYR A 51 -7.95 5.92 -5.53
CA TYR A 51 -9.21 5.26 -5.94
C TYR A 51 -10.42 6.21 -5.85
N GLY A 52 -10.23 7.52 -6.02
CA GLY A 52 -11.34 8.47 -6.17
C GLY A 52 -12.14 8.78 -4.90
N ALA A 53 -11.53 8.64 -3.72
CA ALA A 53 -12.21 9.00 -2.46
C ALA A 53 -12.51 10.51 -2.41
N PRO A 54 -13.73 10.95 -2.04
CA PRO A 54 -14.02 12.37 -1.85
C PRO A 54 -13.18 12.96 -0.70
N LEU A 55 -12.32 13.92 -1.01
CA LEU A 55 -11.40 14.52 -0.03
C LEU A 55 -12.10 15.44 0.97
N ILE A 56 -13.30 15.94 0.65
CA ILE A 56 -14.17 16.63 1.60
C ILE A 56 -14.53 15.77 2.82
N LYS A 57 -14.52 14.43 2.67
CA LYS A 57 -14.72 13.47 3.76
C LYS A 57 -13.41 13.10 4.46
N GLY A 58 -12.29 13.70 4.07
CA GLY A 58 -10.96 13.44 4.60
C GLY A 58 -10.65 14.22 5.87
N THR A 59 -9.36 14.37 6.15
CA THR A 59 -8.86 15.14 7.30
C THR A 59 -7.93 16.24 6.81
N LEU A 60 -8.27 17.50 7.10
CA LEU A 60 -7.37 18.65 6.93
C LEU A 60 -6.50 18.82 8.19
N SER A 61 -5.19 18.96 8.00
CA SER A 61 -4.21 19.12 9.08
C SER A 61 -3.07 20.03 8.60
N GLY A 62 -3.08 21.28 9.05
CA GLY A 62 -2.18 22.32 8.54
C GLY A 62 -2.27 22.43 7.02
N SER A 63 -1.13 22.30 6.33
CA SER A 63 -1.05 22.38 4.87
C SER A 63 -1.32 21.06 4.12
N ARG A 64 -1.93 20.05 4.77
CA ARG A 64 -2.14 18.71 4.17
C ARG A 64 -3.58 18.24 4.31
N VAL A 65 -4.08 17.53 3.28
CA VAL A 65 -5.35 16.79 3.34
C VAL A 65 -5.10 15.29 3.19
N ARG A 66 -5.57 14.50 4.17
CA ARG A 66 -5.50 13.04 4.17
C ARG A 66 -6.79 12.41 3.67
N CYS A 67 -6.67 11.53 2.70
CA CYS A 67 -7.74 10.74 2.12
C CYS A 67 -8.37 9.80 3.15
N PRO A 68 -9.72 9.78 3.28
CA PRO A 68 -10.39 8.98 4.30
C PRO A 68 -10.25 7.47 4.09
N TRP A 69 -10.19 7.03 2.82
CA TRP A 69 -10.26 5.60 2.49
C TRP A 69 -8.94 4.87 2.67
N HIS A 70 -7.86 5.42 2.11
CA HIS A 70 -6.58 4.72 1.99
C HIS A 70 -5.39 5.51 2.57
N GLY A 71 -5.63 6.71 3.12
CA GLY A 71 -4.61 7.46 3.85
C GLY A 71 -3.61 8.23 3.01
N ALA A 72 -3.76 8.30 1.67
CA ALA A 72 -2.93 9.18 0.82
C ALA A 72 -3.06 10.64 1.26
N CYS A 73 -1.96 11.38 1.28
CA CYS A 73 -1.95 12.79 1.67
C CYS A 73 -1.45 13.68 0.54
N PHE A 74 -2.07 14.85 0.44
CA PHE A 74 -1.72 15.85 -0.55
C PHE A 74 -1.47 17.19 0.14
N ASN A 75 -0.46 17.90 -0.35
CA ASN A 75 -0.22 19.28 0.02
C ASN A 75 -1.36 20.15 -0.53
N ILE A 76 -2.00 20.97 0.30
CA ILE A 76 -3.16 21.77 -0.14
C ILE A 76 -2.74 22.96 -1.01
N LYS A 77 -1.49 23.43 -0.89
CA LYS A 77 -0.98 24.58 -1.64
C LYS A 77 -0.47 24.17 -3.02
N THR A 78 0.28 23.06 -3.08
CA THR A 78 0.90 22.59 -4.33
C THR A 78 0.11 21.47 -5.01
N GLY A 79 -0.76 20.76 -4.27
CA GLY A 79 -1.49 19.59 -4.76
C GLY A 79 -0.62 18.33 -4.83
N ASP A 80 0.68 18.44 -4.54
CA ASP A 80 1.60 17.32 -4.61
C ASP A 80 1.20 16.22 -3.62
N ILE A 81 1.31 14.97 -4.07
CA ILE A 81 1.23 13.84 -3.16
C ILE A 81 2.45 13.82 -2.23
N GLU A 82 2.18 13.74 -0.94
CA GLU A 82 3.22 13.71 0.10
C GLU A 82 3.22 12.40 0.87
N GLU A 83 2.08 11.70 0.92
CA GLU A 83 1.99 10.32 1.37
C GLU A 83 1.13 9.47 0.44
N TYR A 84 1.54 8.21 0.32
CA TYR A 84 0.99 7.17 -0.53
C TYR A 84 -0.31 6.57 0.07
N PRO A 85 -1.16 5.82 -0.66
CA PRO A 85 -0.84 4.97 -1.81
C PRO A 85 -0.99 5.54 -3.23
N GLY A 86 -1.45 6.79 -3.41
CA GLY A 86 -1.57 7.40 -4.74
C GLY A 86 -0.22 7.55 -5.46
N LEU A 87 -0.24 7.82 -6.77
CA LEU A 87 0.95 8.17 -7.55
C LEU A 87 0.87 9.59 -8.12
N ASP A 88 -0.32 9.97 -8.60
CA ASP A 88 -0.55 11.29 -9.18
C ASP A 88 -0.86 12.32 -8.10
N SER A 89 -0.47 13.56 -8.38
CA SER A 89 -0.80 14.74 -7.58
C SER A 89 -2.16 15.30 -7.97
N LEU A 90 -2.74 16.13 -7.11
CA LEU A 90 -3.96 16.87 -7.40
C LEU A 90 -3.65 18.10 -8.27
N PRO A 91 -4.56 18.48 -9.18
CA PRO A 91 -4.49 19.79 -9.80
C PRO A 91 -4.72 20.88 -8.73
N CYS A 92 -4.07 22.01 -8.91
CA CYS A 92 -4.25 23.22 -8.09
C CYS A 92 -4.82 24.34 -8.94
N PHE A 93 -5.69 25.12 -8.32
CA PHE A 93 -6.39 26.22 -8.98
C PHE A 93 -6.11 27.51 -8.23
N LYS A 94 -6.03 28.61 -8.99
CA LYS A 94 -5.72 29.92 -8.41
C LYS A 94 -6.95 30.44 -7.67
N VAL A 95 -6.77 30.80 -6.40
CA VAL A 95 -7.81 31.46 -5.59
C VAL A 95 -7.52 32.96 -5.51
N THR A 96 -8.55 33.78 -5.70
CA THR A 96 -8.48 35.24 -5.49
C THR A 96 -9.67 35.72 -4.69
N VAL A 97 -9.45 36.68 -3.79
CA VAL A 97 -10.51 37.30 -2.99
C VAL A 97 -10.71 38.74 -3.47
N GLU A 98 -11.93 39.08 -3.86
CA GLU A 98 -12.31 40.42 -4.33
C GLU A 98 -13.62 40.82 -3.66
N ASN A 99 -13.65 41.93 -2.91
CA ASN A 99 -14.85 42.42 -2.21
C ASN A 99 -15.56 41.34 -1.37
N SER A 100 -14.79 40.58 -0.57
CA SER A 100 -15.28 39.46 0.27
C SER A 100 -15.92 38.29 -0.49
N LYS A 101 -15.72 38.22 -1.81
CA LYS A 101 -16.08 37.10 -2.67
C LYS A 101 -14.84 36.31 -3.06
N ILE A 102 -14.95 34.98 -3.00
CA ILE A 102 -13.88 34.07 -3.39
C ILE A 102 -14.12 33.64 -4.83
N TYR A 103 -13.07 33.75 -5.65
CA TYR A 103 -13.06 33.29 -7.03
C TYR A 103 -12.00 32.21 -7.22
N ILE A 104 -12.33 31.21 -8.02
CA ILE A 104 -11.39 30.19 -8.48
C ILE A 104 -11.16 30.37 -9.98
N THR A 105 -9.89 30.43 -10.39
CA THR A 105 -9.47 30.38 -11.78
C THR A 105 -8.82 29.04 -12.06
N ALA A 106 -9.35 28.29 -13.03
CA ALA A 106 -8.97 26.92 -13.31
C ALA A 106 -8.87 26.65 -14.83
N ASP A 107 -7.91 25.83 -15.22
CA ASP A 107 -7.84 25.26 -16.57
C ASP A 107 -8.80 24.06 -16.66
N ARG A 108 -9.66 24.06 -17.69
CA ARG A 108 -10.68 23.02 -17.91
C ARG A 108 -10.09 21.62 -18.03
N LYS A 109 -8.91 21.47 -18.63
CA LYS A 109 -8.21 20.19 -18.75
C LYS A 109 -7.90 19.58 -17.38
N PHE A 110 -7.50 20.42 -16.42
CA PHE A 110 -7.18 19.97 -15.06
C PHE A 110 -8.43 19.74 -14.21
N LEU A 111 -9.52 20.46 -14.47
CA LEU A 111 -10.83 20.18 -13.87
C LEU A 111 -11.35 18.79 -14.30
N GLU A 112 -11.25 18.46 -15.60
CA GLU A 112 -11.76 17.20 -16.16
C GLU A 112 -10.91 15.99 -15.78
N SER A 113 -9.58 16.12 -15.79
CA SER A 113 -8.68 15.00 -15.47
C SER A 113 -8.65 14.66 -13.97
N GLY A 114 -8.85 15.66 -13.10
CA GLY A 114 -8.84 15.49 -11.63
C GLY A 114 -7.49 15.09 -11.02
N LYS A 115 -6.44 14.93 -11.83
CA LYS A 115 -5.10 14.51 -11.41
C LYS A 115 -4.02 15.04 -12.35
N ARG A 116 -2.78 15.09 -11.88
CA ARG A 116 -1.60 15.43 -12.67
C ARG A 116 -0.39 14.62 -12.24
N VAL A 117 0.50 14.34 -13.17
CA VAL A 117 1.84 13.84 -12.85
C VAL A 117 2.66 15.00 -12.27
N LYS A 118 3.45 14.75 -11.22
CA LYS A 118 4.39 15.75 -10.70
C LYS A 118 5.48 16.01 -11.74
N LEU A 119 5.92 17.26 -11.87
CA LEU A 119 6.96 17.63 -12.84
C LEU A 119 8.21 16.77 -12.64
N MET A 120 8.76 16.29 -13.74
CA MET A 120 9.90 15.38 -13.77
C MET A 120 10.90 15.85 -14.81
N ALA A 121 12.19 15.73 -14.49
CA ALA A 121 13.27 15.90 -15.45
C ALA A 121 13.35 14.70 -16.39
N GLN A 122 14.18 14.86 -17.43
CA GLN A 122 14.60 13.80 -18.34
C GLN A 122 16.10 13.55 -18.16
N ARG A 123 16.58 12.44 -18.75
CA ARG A 123 18.00 12.10 -18.71
C ARG A 123 18.82 13.15 -19.47
N GLN A 124 20.04 13.42 -19.04
CA GLN A 124 21.06 14.11 -19.85
C GLN A 124 22.12 13.09 -20.25
N ALA A 125 22.42 12.98 -21.55
CA ALA A 125 23.29 11.95 -22.08
C ALA A 125 24.74 12.08 -21.56
N GLU A 126 25.14 13.30 -21.20
CA GLU A 126 26.46 13.65 -20.70
C GLU A 126 26.65 13.33 -19.22
N ASP A 127 25.57 13.05 -18.48
CA ASP A 127 25.64 12.61 -17.09
C ASP A 127 25.86 11.08 -17.08
N PRO A 128 27.07 10.60 -16.74
CA PRO A 128 27.39 9.18 -16.80
C PRO A 128 26.77 8.39 -15.65
N HIS A 129 26.20 9.05 -14.64
CA HIS A 129 25.78 8.42 -13.38
C HIS A 129 24.68 7.39 -13.60
N ILE A 130 24.90 6.15 -13.16
CA ILE A 130 23.98 5.03 -13.31
C ILE A 130 23.32 4.71 -11.96
N LEU A 131 22.00 4.90 -11.91
CA LEU A 131 21.16 4.48 -10.79
C LEU A 131 20.45 3.18 -11.19
N LEU A 132 20.91 2.08 -10.61
CA LEU A 132 20.32 0.76 -10.83
C LEU A 132 19.30 0.45 -9.72
N ILE A 133 18.11 0.05 -10.11
CA ILE A 133 17.01 -0.32 -9.22
C ILE A 133 16.64 -1.78 -9.53
N ILE A 134 16.82 -2.69 -8.57
CA ILE A 134 16.44 -4.09 -8.71
C ILE A 134 15.06 -4.31 -8.08
N GLY A 135 14.08 -4.65 -8.90
CA GLY A 135 12.69 -4.93 -8.54
C GLY A 135 11.71 -4.09 -9.37
N GLY A 136 10.54 -4.65 -9.67
CA GLY A 136 9.44 -3.98 -10.39
C GLY A 136 8.23 -3.66 -9.50
N GLY A 137 8.47 -3.40 -8.21
CA GLY A 137 7.42 -3.15 -7.21
C GLY A 137 7.10 -1.66 -6.99
N PRO A 138 6.17 -1.35 -6.07
CA PRO A 138 5.81 0.03 -5.73
C PRO A 138 7.00 0.86 -5.23
N ALA A 139 7.91 0.26 -4.47
CA ALA A 139 9.11 0.95 -3.97
C ALA A 139 10.04 1.37 -5.12
N ALA A 140 10.24 0.48 -6.11
CA ALA A 140 11.08 0.74 -7.27
C ALA A 140 10.50 1.84 -8.16
N LEU A 141 9.21 1.74 -8.49
CA LEU A 141 8.50 2.77 -9.27
C LEU A 141 8.62 4.15 -8.62
N VAL A 142 8.29 4.23 -7.32
CA VAL A 142 8.31 5.50 -6.61
C VAL A 142 9.73 6.05 -6.47
N CYS A 143 10.74 5.19 -6.31
CA CYS A 143 12.13 5.64 -6.34
C CYS A 143 12.48 6.28 -7.69
N ALA A 144 12.20 5.60 -8.79
CA ALA A 144 12.47 6.09 -10.14
C ALA A 144 11.75 7.43 -10.43
N GLU A 145 10.46 7.52 -10.11
CA GLU A 145 9.70 8.77 -10.27
C GLU A 145 10.27 9.88 -9.37
N THR A 146 10.58 9.59 -8.10
CA THR A 146 11.12 10.60 -7.17
C THR A 146 12.48 11.11 -7.65
N LEU A 147 13.36 10.24 -8.16
CA LEU A 147 14.64 10.67 -8.73
C LEU A 147 14.42 11.70 -9.85
N ARG A 148 13.50 11.44 -10.79
CA ARG A 148 13.18 12.39 -11.86
C ARG A 148 12.48 13.64 -11.36
N GLN A 149 11.60 13.53 -10.37
CA GLN A 149 10.92 14.68 -9.73
C GLN A 149 11.91 15.61 -9.04
N GLU A 150 13.00 15.05 -8.52
CA GLU A 150 14.08 15.78 -7.85
C GLU A 150 15.22 16.14 -8.81
N SER A 151 14.92 16.20 -10.11
CA SER A 151 15.82 16.65 -11.18
C SER A 151 17.08 15.80 -11.39
N CYS A 152 17.02 14.50 -11.05
CA CYS A 152 18.09 13.57 -11.39
C CYS A 152 18.19 13.41 -12.92
N LYS A 153 19.39 13.58 -13.45
CA LYS A 153 19.71 13.56 -14.89
C LYS A 153 20.45 12.31 -15.34
N GLY A 154 20.97 11.52 -14.39
CA GLY A 154 21.64 10.26 -14.66
C GLY A 154 20.74 9.20 -15.30
N ARG A 155 21.36 8.10 -15.74
CA ARG A 155 20.67 6.93 -16.30
C ARG A 155 19.97 6.15 -15.19
N ILE A 156 18.66 5.98 -15.29
CA ILE A 156 17.88 5.16 -14.35
C ILE A 156 17.52 3.85 -15.04
N ILE A 157 17.93 2.74 -14.43
CA ILE A 157 17.61 1.38 -14.90
C ILE A 157 16.80 0.69 -13.80
N MET A 158 15.57 0.31 -14.10
CA MET A 158 14.73 -0.53 -13.25
C MET A 158 14.66 -1.94 -13.84
N ALA A 159 15.34 -2.89 -13.20
CA ALA A 159 15.40 -4.28 -13.64
C ALA A 159 14.50 -5.17 -12.77
N THR A 160 13.62 -5.95 -13.38
CA THR A 160 12.69 -6.84 -12.69
C THR A 160 12.68 -8.22 -13.30
N GLN A 161 12.57 -9.26 -12.48
CA GLN A 161 12.40 -10.64 -12.94
C GLN A 161 11.05 -10.88 -13.64
N GLU A 162 10.08 -9.99 -13.45
CA GLU A 162 8.74 -10.14 -14.00
C GLU A 162 8.67 -9.67 -15.45
N GLU A 163 7.70 -10.22 -16.19
CA GLU A 163 7.43 -9.86 -17.59
C GLU A 163 6.79 -8.47 -17.73
N LEU A 164 6.18 -7.97 -16.66
CA LEU A 164 5.39 -6.73 -16.66
C LEU A 164 6.16 -5.58 -15.97
N PRO A 165 5.93 -4.32 -16.41
CA PRO A 165 6.33 -3.16 -15.63
C PRO A 165 5.52 -3.09 -14.32
N PRO A 166 5.90 -2.19 -13.38
CA PRO A 166 5.21 -2.05 -12.10
C PRO A 166 3.68 -1.98 -12.19
N TYR A 167 3.02 -2.79 -11.36
CA TYR A 167 1.58 -2.99 -11.35
C TYR A 167 1.05 -3.10 -9.91
N ASP A 168 -0.25 -2.84 -9.73
CA ASP A 168 -0.94 -2.83 -8.44
C ASP A 168 -1.16 -4.26 -7.91
N ARG A 169 -0.29 -4.69 -6.99
CA ARG A 169 -0.42 -6.02 -6.37
C ARG A 169 -1.59 -6.14 -5.40
N THR A 170 -2.14 -5.02 -4.92
CA THR A 170 -3.22 -5.05 -3.93
C THR A 170 -4.54 -5.54 -4.51
N LYS A 171 -4.67 -5.47 -5.85
CA LYS A 171 -5.80 -6.01 -6.62
C LYS A 171 -5.76 -7.52 -6.81
N LEU A 172 -4.60 -8.17 -6.70
CA LEU A 172 -4.45 -9.59 -7.03
C LEU A 172 -5.28 -10.54 -6.15
N SER A 173 -5.67 -10.12 -4.94
CA SER A 173 -6.55 -10.88 -4.05
C SER A 173 -8.01 -10.38 -4.04
N LYS A 174 -8.30 -9.29 -4.76
CA LYS A 174 -9.59 -8.56 -4.71
C LYS A 174 -10.30 -8.46 -6.06
N ALA A 175 -9.56 -8.62 -7.16
CA ALA A 175 -10.02 -8.59 -8.54
C ALA A 175 -9.18 -9.62 -9.33
N MET A 176 -9.31 -10.90 -8.96
CA MET A 176 -8.45 -11.98 -9.47
C MET A 176 -8.64 -12.27 -10.96
N ASP A 177 -9.74 -11.81 -11.54
CA ASP A 177 -10.10 -11.88 -12.96
C ASP A 177 -9.63 -10.68 -13.78
N ALA A 178 -8.97 -9.70 -13.15
CA ALA A 178 -8.50 -8.51 -13.83
C ALA A 178 -7.44 -8.83 -14.89
N ASN A 179 -7.55 -8.18 -16.06
CA ASN A 179 -6.51 -8.23 -17.08
C ASN A 179 -5.21 -7.58 -16.56
N ALA A 180 -4.07 -8.19 -16.85
CA ALA A 180 -2.76 -7.72 -16.40
C ALA A 180 -2.47 -6.25 -16.77
N GLU A 181 -2.87 -5.81 -17.96
CA GLU A 181 -2.69 -4.43 -18.43
C GLU A 181 -3.45 -3.41 -17.56
N SER A 182 -4.63 -3.78 -17.06
CA SER A 182 -5.45 -2.92 -16.18
C SER A 182 -4.87 -2.77 -14.76
N LEU A 183 -3.87 -3.59 -14.43
CA LEU A 183 -3.17 -3.54 -13.16
C LEU A 183 -1.94 -2.64 -13.23
N LEU A 184 -1.45 -2.29 -14.42
CA LEU A 184 -0.24 -1.48 -14.57
C LEU A 184 -0.41 -0.12 -13.88
N LEU A 185 0.61 0.28 -13.13
CA LEU A 185 0.62 1.57 -12.43
C LEU A 185 0.93 2.72 -13.38
N ARG A 186 1.77 2.44 -14.38
CA ARG A 186 2.12 3.33 -15.49
C ARG A 186 2.23 2.50 -16.76
N GLN A 187 1.81 3.07 -17.88
CA GLN A 187 2.01 2.49 -19.20
C GLN A 187 3.45 2.67 -19.66
N MET A 188 3.92 1.87 -20.63
CA MET A 188 5.31 1.95 -21.09
C MET A 188 5.72 3.32 -21.61
N ASP A 189 4.81 4.04 -22.28
CA ASP A 189 5.03 5.40 -22.79
C ASP A 189 5.41 6.39 -21.70
N PHE A 190 4.93 6.19 -20.46
CA PHE A 190 5.32 7.02 -19.33
C PHE A 190 6.81 6.88 -19.02
N TYR A 191 7.32 5.65 -18.97
CA TYR A 191 8.74 5.42 -18.65
C TYR A 191 9.64 5.95 -19.76
N LEU A 192 9.22 5.76 -21.03
CA LEU A 192 9.91 6.33 -22.19
C LEU A 192 9.93 7.87 -22.14
N GLN A 193 8.80 8.49 -21.79
CA GLN A 193 8.71 9.95 -21.68
C GLN A 193 9.71 10.55 -20.68
N TYR A 194 10.07 9.83 -19.62
CA TYR A 194 10.97 10.33 -18.56
C TYR A 194 12.35 9.62 -18.54
N ASP A 195 12.71 8.94 -19.62
CA ASP A 195 13.96 8.18 -19.77
C ASP A 195 14.25 7.26 -18.57
N ILE A 196 13.24 6.50 -18.17
CA ILE A 196 13.36 5.43 -17.17
C ILE A 196 13.41 4.10 -17.94
N GLU A 197 14.55 3.42 -17.91
CA GLU A 197 14.67 2.11 -18.56
C GLU A 197 14.00 1.05 -17.68
N VAL A 198 13.09 0.26 -18.25
CA VAL A 198 12.45 -0.87 -17.57
C VAL A 198 12.90 -2.15 -18.24
N TRP A 199 13.76 -2.91 -17.56
CA TRP A 199 14.24 -4.20 -18.04
C TRP A 199 13.43 -5.31 -17.39
N THR A 200 12.49 -5.89 -18.14
CA THR A 200 11.70 -7.05 -17.72
C THR A 200 12.47 -8.35 -17.94
N ASN A 201 12.06 -9.43 -17.28
CA ASN A 201 12.74 -10.73 -17.32
C ASN A 201 14.24 -10.68 -16.95
N LYS A 202 14.62 -9.73 -16.09
CA LYS A 202 15.98 -9.57 -15.55
C LYS A 202 16.01 -9.88 -14.06
N GLU A 203 16.23 -11.15 -13.74
CA GLU A 203 16.44 -11.60 -12.36
C GLU A 203 17.90 -11.36 -11.93
N ALA A 204 18.12 -10.58 -10.87
CA ALA A 204 19.44 -10.39 -10.29
C ALA A 204 19.82 -11.62 -9.44
N VAL A 205 21.01 -12.17 -9.68
CA VAL A 205 21.49 -13.41 -9.04
C VAL A 205 22.72 -13.20 -8.16
N SER A 206 23.43 -12.07 -8.31
CA SER A 206 24.48 -11.65 -7.39
C SER A 206 24.72 -10.16 -7.43
N VAL A 207 25.22 -9.62 -6.32
CA VAL A 207 25.71 -8.23 -6.19
C VAL A 207 27.15 -8.26 -5.73
N ASN A 208 28.05 -7.66 -6.50
CA ASN A 208 29.43 -7.40 -6.10
C ASN A 208 29.56 -5.93 -5.70
N THR A 209 29.67 -5.69 -4.39
CA THR A 209 29.71 -4.33 -3.84
C THR A 209 31.04 -3.62 -4.06
N ASP A 210 32.14 -4.38 -4.20
CA ASP A 210 33.47 -3.82 -4.40
C ASP A 210 33.66 -3.36 -5.85
N ALA A 211 33.16 -4.15 -6.80
CA ALA A 211 33.16 -3.82 -8.22
C ALA A 211 31.97 -2.92 -8.62
N LYS A 212 31.01 -2.70 -7.71
CA LYS A 212 29.72 -2.03 -7.95
C LYS A 212 28.98 -2.60 -9.16
N GLU A 213 28.75 -3.91 -9.15
CA GLU A 213 28.13 -4.65 -10.24
C GLU A 213 26.98 -5.55 -9.77
N VAL A 214 25.98 -5.70 -10.64
CA VAL A 214 24.91 -6.69 -10.48
C VAL A 214 24.96 -7.64 -11.66
N THR A 215 24.98 -8.94 -11.35
CA THR A 215 24.89 -10.01 -12.35
C THR A 215 23.45 -10.50 -12.42
N PHE A 216 22.94 -10.67 -13.64
CA PHE A 216 21.61 -11.20 -13.92
C PHE A 216 21.67 -12.67 -14.34
N GLN A 217 20.54 -13.36 -14.23
CA GLN A 217 20.39 -14.79 -14.49
C GLN A 217 20.80 -15.20 -15.92
N ASP A 218 20.74 -14.29 -16.89
CA ASP A 218 21.14 -14.51 -18.28
C ASP A 218 22.65 -14.25 -18.52
N GLY A 219 23.41 -13.96 -17.47
CA GLY A 219 24.84 -13.65 -17.54
C GLY A 219 25.15 -12.19 -17.83
N THR A 220 24.15 -11.33 -18.09
CA THR A 220 24.38 -9.89 -18.23
C THR A 220 24.93 -9.31 -16.91
N VAL A 221 25.89 -8.41 -17.01
CA VAL A 221 26.43 -7.65 -15.87
C VAL A 221 26.15 -6.17 -16.08
N GLN A 222 25.66 -5.49 -15.05
CA GLN A 222 25.42 -4.05 -15.05
C GLN A 222 26.16 -3.39 -13.89
N HIS A 223 27.05 -2.45 -14.21
CA HIS A 223 27.68 -1.57 -13.23
C HIS A 223 26.70 -0.51 -12.73
N TYR A 224 26.92 -0.01 -11.53
CA TYR A 224 26.12 1.08 -10.96
C TYR A 224 27.00 2.08 -10.23
N ASP A 225 26.58 3.34 -10.19
CA ASP A 225 27.11 4.30 -9.24
C ASP A 225 26.37 4.21 -7.92
N GLN A 226 25.04 4.03 -8.00
CA GLN A 226 24.15 3.78 -6.87
C GLN A 226 23.16 2.65 -7.16
N LEU A 227 22.84 1.86 -6.13
CA LEU A 227 21.98 0.69 -6.23
C LEU A 227 20.81 0.79 -5.24
N LEU A 228 19.59 0.57 -5.72
CA LEU A 228 18.43 0.29 -4.87
C LEU A 228 18.03 -1.19 -5.00
N ILE A 229 17.93 -1.88 -3.86
CA ILE A 229 17.40 -3.25 -3.76
C ILE A 229 15.94 -3.19 -3.29
N ALA A 230 15.01 -3.53 -4.19
CA ALA A 230 13.56 -3.47 -3.98
C ALA A 230 12.84 -4.75 -4.45
N THR A 231 13.47 -5.92 -4.26
CA THR A 231 12.98 -7.23 -4.74
C THR A 231 11.82 -7.82 -3.92
N GLY A 232 11.43 -7.15 -2.83
CA GLY A 232 10.27 -7.50 -2.00
C GLY A 232 10.36 -8.92 -1.43
N CYS A 233 9.20 -9.60 -1.35
CA CYS A 233 9.08 -10.95 -0.81
C CYS A 233 8.38 -11.91 -1.78
N ARG A 234 8.55 -13.21 -1.55
CA ARG A 234 7.82 -14.30 -2.23
C ARG A 234 6.95 -15.09 -1.24
N PRO A 235 5.83 -15.70 -1.68
CA PRO A 235 5.00 -16.54 -0.80
C PRO A 235 5.77 -17.73 -0.23
N ARG A 236 5.49 -18.08 1.02
CA ARG A 236 6.03 -19.29 1.66
C ARG A 236 5.33 -20.53 1.09
N LYS A 237 6.10 -21.45 0.52
CA LYS A 237 5.59 -22.75 0.07
C LYS A 237 5.14 -23.60 1.25
N LEU A 238 4.03 -24.32 1.07
CA LEU A 238 3.58 -25.34 2.01
C LEU A 238 4.58 -26.50 2.01
N LYS A 239 4.83 -27.10 3.19
CA LYS A 239 5.69 -28.27 3.34
C LYS A 239 4.90 -29.38 4.01
N CYS A 240 4.32 -30.26 3.21
CA CYS A 240 3.67 -31.49 3.65
C CYS A 240 3.59 -32.49 2.47
N PRO A 241 3.25 -33.77 2.71
CA PRO A 241 2.97 -34.71 1.63
C PRO A 241 1.91 -34.13 0.67
N GLY A 242 2.16 -34.24 -0.64
CA GLY A 242 1.29 -33.75 -1.71
C GLY A 242 1.33 -32.24 -1.96
N SER A 243 2.21 -31.48 -1.30
CA SER A 243 2.37 -30.03 -1.52
C SER A 243 2.93 -29.64 -2.90
N ASP A 244 3.36 -30.62 -3.68
CA ASP A 244 3.90 -30.54 -5.04
C ASP A 244 2.86 -30.88 -6.14
N LEU A 245 1.63 -31.22 -5.77
CA LEU A 245 0.53 -31.47 -6.72
C LEU A 245 0.24 -30.21 -7.59
N GLY A 246 -0.13 -30.42 -8.86
CA GLY A 246 -0.12 -29.37 -9.89
C GLY A 246 -1.12 -28.22 -9.73
N ASN A 247 -2.16 -28.40 -8.93
CA ASN A 247 -3.19 -27.43 -8.58
C ASN A 247 -3.04 -26.90 -7.13
N VAL A 248 -1.87 -27.10 -6.51
CA VAL A 248 -1.45 -26.36 -5.32
C VAL A 248 -0.93 -25.00 -5.78
N ARG A 249 -1.63 -23.93 -5.40
CA ARG A 249 -1.36 -22.57 -5.90
C ARG A 249 -0.88 -21.64 -4.80
N LEU A 250 -0.15 -20.62 -5.22
CA LEU A 250 0.28 -19.48 -4.43
C LEU A 250 -0.14 -18.21 -5.18
N LEU A 251 -0.36 -17.11 -4.47
CA LEU A 251 -0.72 -15.84 -5.09
C LEU A 251 0.43 -14.83 -4.95
N ARG A 252 1.03 -14.41 -6.07
CA ARG A 252 2.00 -13.30 -6.10
C ARG A 252 1.92 -12.43 -7.36
N THR A 253 1.60 -13.03 -8.50
CA THR A 253 1.59 -12.41 -9.83
C THR A 253 0.17 -12.35 -10.42
N PRO A 254 -0.07 -11.56 -11.48
CA PRO A 254 -1.33 -11.57 -12.21
C PRO A 254 -1.65 -12.96 -12.79
N SER A 255 -0.63 -13.67 -13.27
CA SER A 255 -0.77 -15.04 -13.77
C SER A 255 -1.26 -15.99 -12.68
N ASP A 256 -0.71 -15.89 -11.46
CA ASP A 256 -1.20 -16.66 -10.32
C ASP A 256 -2.67 -16.37 -10.00
N ALA A 257 -3.04 -15.08 -9.96
CA ALA A 257 -4.41 -14.64 -9.63
C ALA A 257 -5.42 -15.21 -10.64
N SER A 258 -5.12 -15.05 -11.93
CA SER A 258 -5.95 -15.56 -13.02
C SER A 258 -6.04 -17.08 -12.99
N ALA A 259 -4.92 -17.79 -12.81
CA ALA A 259 -4.90 -19.25 -12.72
C ALA A 259 -5.72 -19.79 -11.54
N ILE A 260 -5.64 -19.13 -10.37
CA ILE A 260 -6.46 -19.49 -9.21
C ILE A 260 -7.95 -19.25 -9.50
N PHE A 261 -8.30 -18.07 -10.04
CA PHE A 261 -9.68 -17.74 -10.37
C PHE A 261 -10.30 -18.75 -11.34
N GLN A 262 -9.64 -19.01 -12.48
CA GLN A 262 -10.14 -19.94 -13.50
C GLN A 262 -10.31 -21.36 -12.95
N ALA A 263 -9.38 -21.83 -12.12
CA ALA A 263 -9.49 -23.16 -11.52
C ALA A 263 -10.57 -23.23 -10.42
N ALA A 264 -10.92 -22.10 -9.79
CA ALA A 264 -11.85 -22.05 -8.67
C ALA A 264 -13.33 -21.97 -9.09
N VAL A 265 -13.64 -21.45 -10.28
CA VAL A 265 -15.04 -21.24 -10.72
C VAL A 265 -15.82 -22.56 -10.71
N GLY A 266 -16.91 -22.60 -9.93
CA GLY A 266 -17.75 -23.78 -9.78
C GLY A 266 -17.08 -24.98 -9.10
N LYS A 267 -15.93 -24.80 -8.44
CA LYS A 267 -15.13 -25.86 -7.80
C LYS A 267 -15.04 -25.73 -6.28
N ASN A 268 -14.53 -26.75 -5.60
CA ASN A 268 -14.27 -26.73 -4.17
C ASN A 268 -12.86 -26.18 -3.91
N VAL A 269 -12.79 -25.06 -3.20
CA VAL A 269 -11.53 -24.37 -2.92
C VAL A 269 -11.19 -24.49 -1.44
N VAL A 270 -9.96 -24.88 -1.14
CA VAL A 270 -9.40 -24.80 0.23
C VAL A 270 -8.32 -23.73 0.26
N VAL A 271 -8.49 -22.74 1.12
CA VAL A 271 -7.53 -21.67 1.38
C VAL A 271 -6.86 -21.91 2.73
N LEU A 272 -5.54 -22.06 2.75
CA LEU A 272 -4.77 -22.15 3.98
C LEU A 272 -4.22 -20.76 4.35
N GLY A 273 -4.71 -20.18 5.45
CA GLY A 273 -4.27 -18.91 5.99
C GLY A 273 -5.43 -17.97 6.33
N THR A 274 -5.42 -17.45 7.56
CA THR A 274 -6.51 -16.61 8.12
C THR A 274 -6.08 -15.14 8.30
N SER A 275 -5.15 -14.69 7.45
CA SER A 275 -4.70 -13.28 7.37
C SER A 275 -5.16 -12.65 6.06
N PHE A 276 -4.69 -11.44 5.74
CA PHE A 276 -5.16 -10.58 4.63
C PHE A 276 -5.36 -11.33 3.32
N ILE A 277 -4.30 -11.84 2.71
CA ILE A 277 -4.37 -12.47 1.38
C ILE A 277 -5.35 -13.66 1.38
N GLY A 278 -5.28 -14.53 2.38
CA GLY A 278 -6.16 -15.70 2.48
C GLY A 278 -7.64 -15.33 2.63
N MET A 279 -7.93 -14.36 3.51
CA MET A 279 -9.30 -13.90 3.76
C MET A 279 -9.88 -13.11 2.58
N GLU A 280 -9.06 -12.30 1.91
CA GLU A 280 -9.47 -11.56 0.70
C GLU A 280 -9.78 -12.50 -0.46
N MET A 281 -8.91 -13.49 -0.72
CA MET A 281 -9.20 -14.52 -1.74
C MET A 281 -10.46 -15.32 -1.39
N ALA A 282 -10.62 -15.74 -0.13
CA ALA A 282 -11.81 -16.46 0.30
C ALA A 282 -13.08 -15.61 0.10
N SER A 283 -13.01 -14.31 0.42
CA SER A 283 -14.11 -13.37 0.17
C SER A 283 -14.40 -13.17 -1.31
N TYR A 284 -13.37 -13.09 -2.15
CA TYR A 284 -13.55 -12.84 -3.58
C TYR A 284 -14.15 -14.07 -4.28
N LEU A 285 -13.69 -15.27 -3.90
CA LEU A 285 -14.10 -16.55 -4.48
C LEU A 285 -15.41 -17.10 -3.92
N SER A 286 -15.93 -16.61 -2.80
CA SER A 286 -17.14 -17.15 -2.15
C SER A 286 -18.38 -17.13 -3.05
N GLU A 287 -18.45 -16.19 -3.99
CA GLU A 287 -19.56 -16.06 -4.94
C GLU A 287 -19.27 -16.68 -6.31
N LYS A 288 -18.10 -17.30 -6.49
CA LYS A 288 -17.59 -17.83 -7.78
C LYS A 288 -17.32 -19.32 -7.74
N ALA A 289 -16.83 -19.82 -6.60
CA ALA A 289 -16.58 -21.23 -6.35
C ALA A 289 -17.86 -21.97 -5.94
N SER A 290 -17.88 -23.30 -6.07
CA SER A 290 -18.97 -24.13 -5.52
C SER A 290 -18.91 -24.17 -3.99
N SER A 291 -17.70 -24.20 -3.41
CA SER A 291 -17.51 -24.04 -1.98
C SER A 291 -16.12 -23.45 -1.67
N VAL A 292 -16.02 -22.73 -0.55
CA VAL A 292 -14.74 -22.21 -0.04
C VAL A 292 -14.58 -22.62 1.42
N SER A 293 -13.47 -23.27 1.72
CA SER A 293 -13.06 -23.62 3.09
C SER A 293 -11.78 -22.91 3.45
N VAL A 294 -11.76 -22.20 4.57
CA VAL A 294 -10.57 -21.53 5.11
C VAL A 294 -10.03 -22.32 6.29
N VAL A 295 -8.76 -22.69 6.23
CA VAL A 295 -8.04 -23.42 7.29
C VAL A 295 -7.02 -22.49 7.92
N GLY A 296 -6.91 -22.50 9.25
CA GLY A 296 -5.86 -21.74 9.92
C GLY A 296 -5.61 -22.17 11.36
N SER A 297 -4.38 -21.95 11.83
CA SER A 297 -3.95 -22.33 13.17
C SER A 297 -4.47 -21.39 14.27
N SER A 298 -4.92 -20.19 13.92
CA SER A 298 -5.40 -19.19 14.88
C SER A 298 -6.86 -19.43 15.25
N ARG A 299 -7.24 -19.12 16.50
CA ARG A 299 -8.62 -19.18 17.00
C ARG A 299 -9.60 -18.18 16.35
N ALA A 300 -9.08 -17.17 15.67
CA ALA A 300 -9.83 -16.20 14.89
C ALA A 300 -8.97 -15.68 13.71
N PRO A 301 -9.58 -15.27 12.59
CA PRO A 301 -8.88 -14.51 11.56
C PRO A 301 -8.27 -13.22 12.09
N PHE A 302 -7.20 -12.75 11.46
CA PHE A 302 -6.52 -11.47 11.77
C PHE A 302 -6.08 -11.30 13.24
N LEU A 303 -6.01 -12.38 14.02
CA LEU A 303 -5.85 -12.30 15.48
C LEU A 303 -4.69 -11.40 15.92
N ASN A 304 -3.54 -11.49 15.24
CA ASN A 304 -2.34 -10.74 15.58
C ASN A 304 -2.40 -9.25 15.16
N THR A 305 -3.31 -8.88 14.25
CA THR A 305 -3.38 -7.53 13.69
C THR A 305 -4.61 -6.77 14.19
N PHE A 306 -5.78 -7.41 14.13
CA PHE A 306 -7.04 -6.78 14.52
C PHE A 306 -7.61 -7.26 15.85
N GLY A 307 -7.05 -8.32 16.43
CA GLY A 307 -7.58 -8.92 17.66
C GLY A 307 -8.80 -9.81 17.44
N LYS A 308 -9.30 -10.37 18.55
CA LYS A 308 -10.28 -11.45 18.54
C LYS A 308 -11.64 -10.97 18.03
N GLU A 309 -12.11 -9.83 18.51
CA GLU A 309 -13.46 -9.31 18.29
C GLU A 309 -13.66 -8.94 16.82
N VAL A 310 -12.72 -8.15 16.26
CA VAL A 310 -12.73 -7.79 14.83
C VAL A 310 -12.50 -9.02 13.95
N GLY A 311 -11.61 -9.94 14.37
CA GLY A 311 -11.41 -11.21 13.68
C GLY A 311 -12.66 -12.09 13.61
N GLN A 312 -13.44 -12.14 14.69
CA GLN A 312 -14.72 -12.84 14.75
C GLN A 312 -15.78 -12.17 13.87
N LEU A 313 -15.82 -10.84 13.82
CA LEU A 313 -16.68 -10.12 12.88
C LEU A 313 -16.32 -10.50 11.43
N ALA A 314 -15.04 -10.42 11.06
CA ALA A 314 -14.57 -10.76 9.72
C ALA A 314 -14.90 -12.23 9.35
N ARG A 315 -14.78 -13.15 10.31
CA ARG A 315 -15.24 -14.54 10.15
C ARG A 315 -16.73 -14.61 9.84
N LYS A 316 -17.58 -13.99 10.68
CA LYS A 316 -19.04 -13.99 10.51
C LYS A 316 -19.47 -13.40 9.15
N MET A 317 -18.78 -12.36 8.69
CA MET A 317 -19.01 -11.74 7.38
C MET A 317 -18.78 -12.70 6.21
N LEU A 318 -17.79 -13.61 6.31
CA LEU A 318 -17.53 -14.59 5.26
C LEU A 318 -18.36 -15.86 5.43
N GLU A 319 -18.68 -16.26 6.67
CA GLU A 319 -19.63 -17.34 6.94
C GLU A 319 -21.03 -17.02 6.38
N SER A 320 -21.47 -15.76 6.45
CA SER A 320 -22.73 -15.33 5.82
C SER A 320 -22.69 -15.36 4.28
N LYS A 321 -21.50 -15.48 3.69
CA LYS A 321 -21.26 -15.72 2.26
C LYS A 321 -21.01 -17.20 1.94
N GLY A 322 -21.22 -18.11 2.90
CA GLY A 322 -21.08 -19.55 2.72
C GLY A 322 -19.67 -20.09 2.90
N VAL A 323 -18.69 -19.27 3.32
CA VAL A 323 -17.33 -19.72 3.59
C VAL A 323 -17.30 -20.55 4.88
N LYS A 324 -16.68 -21.73 4.84
CA LYS A 324 -16.52 -22.63 5.99
C LYS A 324 -15.16 -22.42 6.64
N PHE A 325 -15.11 -22.37 7.98
CA PHE A 325 -13.87 -22.16 8.72
C PHE A 325 -13.45 -23.38 9.54
N TYR A 326 -12.18 -23.77 9.39
CA TYR A 326 -11.51 -24.81 10.16
C TYR A 326 -10.34 -24.18 10.91
N LEU A 327 -10.66 -23.63 12.08
CA LEU A 327 -9.73 -22.87 12.93
C LEU A 327 -9.07 -23.75 13.98
N GLN A 328 -7.89 -23.32 14.46
CA GLN A 328 -7.04 -24.11 15.37
C GLN A 328 -6.68 -25.48 14.77
N ASP A 329 -6.60 -25.54 13.45
CA ASP A 329 -6.25 -26.73 12.69
C ASP A 329 -5.17 -26.38 11.67
N GLY A 330 -4.67 -27.38 10.95
CA GLY A 330 -3.71 -27.20 9.87
C GLY A 330 -3.77 -28.36 8.90
N VAL A 331 -3.10 -28.20 7.77
CA VAL A 331 -2.97 -29.27 6.78
C VAL A 331 -1.96 -30.31 7.28
N LYS A 332 -2.36 -31.58 7.24
CA LYS A 332 -1.49 -32.74 7.48
C LYS A 332 -0.88 -33.22 6.17
N GLU A 333 -1.71 -33.44 5.15
CA GLU A 333 -1.32 -33.88 3.82
C GLU A 333 -2.36 -33.45 2.77
N LEU A 334 -1.92 -33.34 1.53
CA LEU A 334 -2.78 -33.16 0.36
C LEU A 334 -2.83 -34.50 -0.38
N LYS A 335 -4.03 -34.99 -0.68
CA LYS A 335 -4.22 -36.20 -1.48
C LYS A 335 -4.69 -35.81 -2.87
N GLY A 336 -4.17 -36.51 -3.86
CA GLY A 336 -4.47 -36.24 -5.25
C GLY A 336 -4.65 -37.49 -6.09
N ASP A 337 -5.29 -37.30 -7.23
CA ASP A 337 -5.38 -38.25 -8.32
C ASP A 337 -4.87 -37.58 -9.59
N ASN A 338 -4.22 -38.34 -10.48
CA ASN A 338 -3.61 -37.82 -11.71
C ASN A 338 -2.73 -36.56 -11.51
N GLY A 339 -2.01 -36.49 -10.39
CA GLY A 339 -1.13 -35.37 -10.04
C GLY A 339 -1.84 -34.09 -9.59
N GLN A 340 -3.16 -34.12 -9.36
CA GLN A 340 -3.97 -32.99 -8.92
C GLN A 340 -4.60 -33.29 -7.55
N VAL A 341 -4.61 -32.32 -6.62
CA VAL A 341 -5.33 -32.40 -5.35
C VAL A 341 -6.81 -32.69 -5.60
N THR A 342 -7.33 -33.64 -4.82
CA THR A 342 -8.76 -33.98 -4.74
C THR A 342 -9.28 -33.81 -3.32
N HIS A 343 -8.41 -33.97 -2.31
CA HIS A 343 -8.78 -33.85 -0.90
C HIS A 343 -7.65 -33.26 -0.05
N VAL A 344 -8.02 -32.48 0.96
CA VAL A 344 -7.13 -31.97 2.00
C VAL A 344 -7.40 -32.72 3.30
N VAL A 345 -6.37 -33.34 3.87
CA VAL A 345 -6.47 -33.99 5.19
C VAL A 345 -5.94 -33.02 6.23
N LEU A 346 -6.79 -32.65 7.18
CA LEU A 346 -6.41 -31.79 8.29
C LEU A 346 -5.74 -32.58 9.42
N LYS A 347 -5.06 -31.88 10.32
CA LYS A 347 -4.41 -32.49 11.49
C LYS A 347 -5.43 -33.10 12.46
N SER A 348 -6.64 -32.56 12.50
CA SER A 348 -7.77 -33.15 13.23
C SER A 348 -8.26 -34.50 12.69
N GLY A 349 -7.85 -34.89 11.47
CA GLY A 349 -8.39 -36.05 10.76
C GLY A 349 -9.59 -35.72 9.86
N THR A 350 -10.10 -34.48 9.91
CA THR A 350 -11.12 -34.00 8.98
C THR A 350 -10.59 -34.05 7.54
N VAL A 351 -11.41 -34.53 6.60
CA VAL A 351 -11.08 -34.58 5.17
C VAL A 351 -11.99 -33.64 4.42
N LEU A 352 -11.41 -32.70 3.65
CA LEU A 352 -12.14 -31.72 2.86
C LEU A 352 -11.99 -32.07 1.37
N PRO A 353 -13.07 -32.12 0.57
CA PRO A 353 -12.94 -32.14 -0.88
C PRO A 353 -12.31 -30.83 -1.37
N ALA A 354 -11.36 -30.93 -2.29
CA ALA A 354 -10.64 -29.78 -2.83
C ALA A 354 -10.21 -30.05 -4.26
N ASP A 355 -10.74 -29.25 -5.18
CA ASP A 355 -10.30 -29.19 -6.57
C ASP A 355 -9.16 -28.17 -6.76
N VAL A 356 -9.06 -27.20 -5.83
CA VAL A 356 -8.00 -26.19 -5.79
C VAL A 356 -7.58 -25.97 -4.34
N PHE A 357 -6.28 -25.96 -4.12
CA PHE A 357 -5.69 -25.59 -2.83
C PHE A 357 -4.82 -24.35 -2.98
N VAL A 358 -5.02 -23.34 -2.13
CA VAL A 358 -4.24 -22.09 -2.15
C VAL A 358 -3.59 -21.83 -0.80
N ALA A 359 -2.28 -21.62 -0.78
CA ALA A 359 -1.55 -21.28 0.46
C ALA A 359 -1.26 -19.77 0.57
N GLY A 360 -1.80 -19.16 1.64
CA GLY A 360 -1.57 -17.78 2.06
C GLY A 360 -0.94 -17.71 3.45
N ILE A 361 0.17 -18.42 3.65
CA ILE A 361 0.81 -18.66 4.97
C ILE A 361 2.02 -17.76 5.26
N GLY A 362 2.00 -16.54 4.71
CA GLY A 362 3.08 -15.57 4.86
C GLY A 362 4.12 -15.63 3.75
N VAL A 363 5.19 -14.87 3.92
CA VAL A 363 6.19 -14.59 2.88
C VAL A 363 7.62 -14.77 3.37
N LEU A 364 8.57 -14.73 2.44
CA LEU A 364 10.02 -14.76 2.65
C LEU A 364 10.68 -13.65 1.82
N PRO A 365 11.67 -12.90 2.34
CA PRO A 365 12.37 -11.87 1.58
C PRO A 365 13.15 -12.47 0.41
N ASN A 366 13.15 -11.77 -0.72
CA ASN A 366 13.90 -12.16 -1.93
C ASN A 366 15.35 -11.64 -1.85
N SER A 367 16.08 -12.07 -0.83
CA SER A 367 17.44 -11.63 -0.51
C SER A 367 18.51 -12.71 -0.72
N GLY A 368 18.14 -13.90 -1.23
CA GLY A 368 19.07 -15.03 -1.38
C GLY A 368 20.31 -14.69 -2.23
N PHE A 369 20.13 -13.86 -3.26
CA PHE A 369 21.22 -13.39 -4.13
C PHE A 369 22.24 -12.46 -3.43
N LEU A 370 21.96 -12.04 -2.19
CA LEU A 370 22.83 -11.20 -1.37
C LEU A 370 23.66 -11.99 -0.35
N GLU A 371 23.43 -13.30 -0.19
CA GLU A 371 24.09 -14.09 0.86
C GLU A 371 25.61 -14.16 0.72
N SER A 372 26.14 -14.03 -0.50
CA SER A 372 27.58 -13.95 -0.78
C SER A 372 28.11 -12.51 -0.83
N SER A 373 27.25 -11.51 -0.63
CA SER A 373 27.63 -10.09 -0.60
C SER A 373 27.95 -9.61 0.82
N SER A 374 28.56 -8.44 0.93
CA SER A 374 28.83 -7.77 2.22
C SER A 374 27.61 -7.01 2.79
N ILE A 375 26.44 -7.10 2.15
CA ILE A 375 25.22 -6.41 2.59
C ILE A 375 24.61 -7.12 3.80
N ALA A 376 24.40 -6.38 4.88
CA ALA A 376 23.91 -6.91 6.14
C ALA A 376 22.44 -7.35 6.05
N LEU A 377 22.19 -8.60 6.42
CA LEU A 377 20.86 -9.18 6.57
C LEU A 377 20.56 -9.46 8.05
N ASP A 378 19.30 -9.35 8.45
CA ASP A 378 18.86 -9.78 9.79
C ASP A 378 18.70 -11.31 9.88
N SER A 379 18.33 -11.80 11.07
CA SER A 379 18.15 -13.24 11.31
C SER A 379 17.06 -13.88 10.45
N ASN A 380 16.12 -13.08 9.94
CA ASN A 380 15.05 -13.51 9.05
C ASN A 380 15.36 -13.23 7.57
N LYS A 381 16.61 -12.86 7.27
CA LYS A 381 17.14 -12.58 5.94
C LYS A 381 16.58 -11.29 5.30
N PHE A 382 16.01 -10.37 6.06
CA PHE A 382 15.64 -9.04 5.53
C PHE A 382 16.89 -8.15 5.46
N VAL A 383 16.96 -7.27 4.46
CA VAL A 383 18.07 -6.32 4.30
C VAL A 383 17.95 -5.24 5.38
N ILE A 384 19.01 -5.09 6.19
CA ILE A 384 19.03 -4.09 7.26
C ILE A 384 19.32 -2.72 6.66
N VAL A 385 18.45 -1.76 6.95
CA VAL A 385 18.66 -0.35 6.56
C VAL A 385 18.51 0.59 7.74
N ASN A 386 19.14 1.76 7.64
CA ASN A 386 18.94 2.85 8.58
C ASN A 386 17.66 3.67 8.24
N LYS A 387 17.38 4.73 8.98
CA LYS A 387 16.21 5.62 8.77
C LYS A 387 16.21 6.40 7.45
N PHE A 388 17.30 6.35 6.70
CA PHE A 388 17.49 6.97 5.38
C PHE A 388 17.39 5.94 4.25
N MET A 389 17.02 4.69 4.55
CA MET A 389 16.98 3.55 3.62
C MET A 389 18.35 3.12 3.07
N GLN A 390 19.43 3.55 3.72
CA GLN A 390 20.80 3.14 3.37
C GLN A 390 21.14 1.80 4.03
N THR A 391 21.83 0.92 3.31
CA THR A 391 22.43 -0.29 3.87
C THR A 391 23.76 0.05 4.59
N ASN A 392 24.48 -0.98 5.05
CA ASN A 392 25.85 -0.81 5.56
C ASN A 392 26.90 -0.54 4.46
N ILE A 393 26.54 -0.70 3.19
CA ILE A 393 27.44 -0.49 2.05
C ILE A 393 27.16 0.90 1.44
N PRO A 394 28.20 1.74 1.24
CA PRO A 394 28.05 3.02 0.56
C PRO A 394 27.37 2.88 -0.80
N ASP A 395 26.54 3.84 -1.15
CA ASP A 395 25.79 3.89 -2.41
C ASP A 395 24.79 2.74 -2.65
N VAL A 396 24.58 1.86 -1.66
CA VAL A 396 23.59 0.78 -1.72
C VAL A 396 22.45 1.04 -0.73
N PHE A 397 21.25 1.07 -1.27
CA PHE A 397 19.98 1.32 -0.58
C PHE A 397 19.07 0.11 -0.69
N ALA A 398 18.09 -0.02 0.20
CA ALA A 398 17.02 -0.99 0.06
C ALA A 398 15.66 -0.43 0.49
N ALA A 399 14.59 -0.85 -0.17
CA ALA A 399 13.23 -0.37 0.08
C ALA A 399 12.17 -1.44 -0.23
N GLY A 400 11.00 -1.27 0.38
CA GLY A 400 9.88 -2.21 0.27
C GLY A 400 9.98 -3.38 1.23
N ASP A 401 9.17 -4.41 0.96
CA ASP A 401 8.98 -5.58 1.82
C ASP A 401 10.28 -6.35 2.14
N ILE A 402 11.38 -6.13 1.41
CA ILE A 402 12.68 -6.78 1.68
C ILE A 402 13.41 -6.20 2.91
N THR A 403 12.96 -5.07 3.45
CA THR A 403 13.71 -4.32 4.45
C THR A 403 13.39 -4.70 5.90
N SER A 404 14.40 -4.58 6.76
CA SER A 404 14.32 -4.47 8.21
C SER A 404 14.81 -3.07 8.58
N PHE A 405 13.89 -2.20 9.03
CA PHE A 405 14.15 -0.75 9.15
C PHE A 405 13.68 -0.21 10.51
N PRO A 406 14.30 0.86 11.04
CA PRO A 406 13.83 1.51 12.26
C PRO A 406 12.50 2.24 12.01
N LEU A 407 11.44 1.86 12.73
CA LEU A 407 10.16 2.56 12.66
C LEU A 407 10.05 3.58 13.79
N PHE A 408 9.85 4.86 13.44
CA PHE A 408 9.79 5.94 14.43
C PHE A 408 8.66 5.75 15.46
N LEU A 409 7.47 5.27 15.04
CA LEU A 409 6.35 4.96 15.94
C LEU A 409 6.68 3.85 16.96
N ALA A 410 7.59 2.94 16.61
CA ALA A 410 8.05 1.88 17.49
C ALA A 410 9.33 2.28 18.25
N ARG A 411 9.52 3.58 18.53
CA ARG A 411 10.72 4.14 19.19
C ARG A 411 12.01 3.71 18.47
N ASN A 412 11.99 3.73 17.14
CA ASN A 412 13.07 3.29 16.24
C ASN A 412 13.48 1.81 16.38
N LYS A 413 12.65 0.96 16.99
CA LYS A 413 12.84 -0.50 16.92
C LYS A 413 12.84 -0.93 15.44
N ARG A 414 13.76 -1.84 15.09
CA ARG A 414 13.75 -2.47 13.76
C ARG A 414 12.53 -3.36 13.59
N VAL A 415 11.83 -3.17 12.47
CA VAL A 415 10.64 -3.91 12.07
C VAL A 415 10.71 -4.24 10.58
N SER A 416 9.90 -5.21 10.17
CA SER A 416 9.63 -5.50 8.75
C SER A 416 8.13 -5.44 8.53
N ILE A 417 7.70 -4.55 7.64
CA ILE A 417 6.28 -4.31 7.37
C ILE A 417 6.04 -4.58 5.89
N GLY A 418 5.33 -5.66 5.59
CA GLY A 418 4.88 -5.98 4.24
C GLY A 418 3.66 -5.16 3.88
N HIS A 419 3.85 -3.94 3.36
CA HIS A 419 2.74 -3.05 3.05
C HIS A 419 3.00 -2.10 1.89
N TRP A 420 1.95 -1.88 1.10
CA TRP A 420 1.98 -1.07 -0.12
C TRP A 420 2.42 0.38 0.12
N GLN A 421 1.74 1.10 1.02
CA GLN A 421 2.06 2.51 1.32
C GLN A 421 3.45 2.69 1.94
N ILE A 422 3.89 1.76 2.79
CA ILE A 422 5.23 1.81 3.38
C ILE A 422 6.28 1.53 2.32
N ALA A 423 6.07 0.57 1.42
CA ALA A 423 7.00 0.31 0.33
C ALA A 423 7.20 1.54 -0.58
N GLN A 424 6.11 2.23 -0.92
CA GLN A 424 6.18 3.49 -1.69
C GLN A 424 6.94 4.58 -0.90
N ALA A 425 6.61 4.77 0.38
CA ALA A 425 7.30 5.72 1.23
C ALA A 425 8.81 5.45 1.31
N GLN A 426 9.21 4.20 1.50
CA GLN A 426 10.61 3.80 1.51
C GLN A 426 11.29 4.06 0.17
N GLY A 427 10.61 3.79 -0.96
CA GLY A 427 11.12 4.11 -2.30
C GLY A 427 11.42 5.60 -2.48
N ARG A 428 10.51 6.48 -2.01
CA ARG A 428 10.70 7.94 -2.01
C ARG A 428 11.90 8.34 -1.16
N ILE A 429 11.98 7.83 0.07
CA ILE A 429 13.06 8.16 1.00
C ILE A 429 14.41 7.69 0.46
N ALA A 430 14.47 6.49 -0.13
CA ALA A 430 15.69 6.01 -0.78
C ALA A 430 16.14 6.95 -1.91
N ALA A 431 15.24 7.36 -2.81
CA ALA A 431 15.57 8.29 -3.89
C ALA A 431 16.11 9.64 -3.37
N LEU A 432 15.46 10.22 -2.36
CA LEU A 432 15.91 11.49 -1.76
C LEU A 432 17.32 11.36 -1.17
N ASN A 433 17.66 10.22 -0.56
CA ASN A 433 18.97 10.00 0.06
C ASN A 433 20.03 9.51 -0.94
N MET A 434 19.65 8.88 -2.06
CA MET A 434 20.54 8.69 -3.21
C MET A 434 21.02 10.06 -3.72
N LEU A 435 20.15 11.07 -3.68
CA LEU A 435 20.45 12.48 -3.99
C LEU A 435 21.00 13.29 -2.80
N LYS A 436 21.42 12.63 -1.71
CA LYS A 436 22.07 13.25 -0.54
C LYS A 436 21.24 14.35 0.13
N LYS A 437 19.91 14.17 0.22
CA LYS A 437 19.00 15.14 0.86
C LYS A 437 18.77 14.94 2.36
N ASP A 438 19.34 13.89 2.96
CA ASP A 438 19.27 13.58 4.39
C ASP A 438 17.85 13.57 4.99
N VAL A 439 16.93 12.89 4.30
CA VAL A 439 15.51 12.80 4.71
C VAL A 439 15.23 11.46 5.39
N GLN A 440 14.64 11.51 6.58
CA GLN A 440 14.31 10.31 7.36
C GLN A 440 12.92 9.80 7.01
N ILE A 441 12.72 8.48 7.08
CA ILE A 441 11.38 7.90 7.02
C ILE A 441 10.59 8.25 8.29
N ASN A 442 9.45 8.91 8.11
CA ASN A 442 8.52 9.32 9.17
C ASN A 442 7.06 8.96 8.83
N SER A 443 6.85 8.03 7.90
CA SER A 443 5.50 7.65 7.45
C SER A 443 4.78 6.78 8.47
N VAL A 444 3.57 7.19 8.85
CA VAL A 444 2.67 6.36 9.65
C VAL A 444 2.12 5.25 8.75
N PRO A 445 2.25 3.96 9.13
CA PRO A 445 1.67 2.87 8.36
C PRO A 445 0.14 3.01 8.30
N PHE A 446 -0.44 3.04 7.10
CA PHE A 446 -1.89 3.13 6.88
C PHE A 446 -2.35 2.06 5.90
N PHE A 447 -3.32 1.22 6.26
CA PHE A 447 -3.70 0.02 5.52
C PHE A 447 -5.21 -0.07 5.32
N TRP A 448 -5.62 -0.87 4.35
CA TRP A 448 -7.00 -1.27 4.16
C TRP A 448 -7.09 -2.75 3.79
N SER A 449 -8.22 -3.37 4.11
CA SER A 449 -8.57 -4.69 3.59
C SER A 449 -10.07 -4.74 3.32
N ALA A 450 -10.44 -5.25 2.16
CA ALA A 450 -11.82 -5.32 1.71
C ALA A 450 -12.33 -6.76 1.81
N LEU A 451 -13.41 -6.98 2.56
CA LEU A 451 -14.07 -8.27 2.74
C LEU A 451 -15.58 -8.08 2.60
N ALA A 452 -16.22 -8.92 1.78
CA ALA A 452 -17.65 -8.91 1.53
C ALA A 452 -18.23 -7.50 1.25
N GLY A 453 -17.52 -6.70 0.44
CA GLY A 453 -17.93 -5.34 0.07
C GLY A 453 -17.76 -4.28 1.18
N LYS A 454 -17.15 -4.62 2.33
CA LYS A 454 -16.82 -3.67 3.40
C LYS A 454 -15.31 -3.52 3.49
N SER A 455 -14.85 -2.31 3.84
CA SER A 455 -13.41 -2.02 3.95
C SER A 455 -13.04 -1.73 5.40
N PHE A 456 -12.21 -2.60 5.98
CA PHE A 456 -11.48 -2.31 7.19
C PHE A 456 -10.38 -1.30 6.88
N ARG A 457 -10.13 -0.39 7.82
CA ARG A 457 -9.03 0.57 7.76
C ARG A 457 -8.20 0.46 9.00
N TYR A 458 -6.92 0.74 8.87
CA TYR A 458 -5.96 0.62 9.96
C TYR A 458 -4.88 1.69 9.85
N THR A 459 -4.47 2.26 10.97
CA THR A 459 -3.26 3.09 11.02
C THR A 459 -2.44 2.80 12.27
N GLY A 460 -1.13 3.00 12.20
CA GLY A 460 -0.18 2.79 13.29
C GLY A 460 0.53 1.43 13.24
N TYR A 461 1.10 1.02 14.37
CA TYR A 461 1.86 -0.22 14.51
C TYR A 461 1.52 -0.92 15.81
N GLY A 462 0.50 -1.79 15.76
CA GLY A 462 -0.07 -2.43 16.95
C GLY A 462 0.71 -3.63 17.50
N GLU A 463 1.93 -3.93 17.04
CA GLU A 463 2.63 -5.13 17.51
C GLU A 463 2.83 -5.13 19.03
N GLY A 464 2.28 -6.16 19.70
CA GLY A 464 2.34 -6.32 21.14
C GLY A 464 1.43 -5.36 21.92
N TYR A 465 0.33 -4.88 21.31
CA TYR A 465 -0.77 -4.28 22.07
C TYR A 465 -1.30 -5.27 23.11
N THR A 466 -1.83 -4.74 24.22
CA THR A 466 -2.35 -5.54 25.34
C THR A 466 -3.83 -5.34 25.58
N GLU A 467 -4.40 -4.25 25.07
CA GLU A 467 -5.80 -3.87 25.28
C GLU A 467 -6.41 -3.29 24.00
N VAL A 468 -7.72 -3.48 23.85
CA VAL A 468 -8.50 -2.87 22.77
C VAL A 468 -9.69 -2.16 23.36
N VAL A 469 -9.85 -0.87 23.04
CA VAL A 469 -11.02 -0.07 23.41
C VAL A 469 -11.84 0.21 22.17
N PHE A 470 -13.14 -0.10 22.21
CA PHE A 470 -14.06 0.09 21.10
C PHE A 470 -14.94 1.31 21.30
N LYS A 471 -15.20 2.03 20.21
CA LYS A 471 -16.24 3.05 20.08
C LYS A 471 -17.20 2.65 18.97
N GLY A 472 -18.49 2.85 19.18
CA GLY A 472 -19.55 2.33 18.30
C GLY A 472 -19.88 0.86 18.58
N SER A 473 -20.43 0.14 17.59
CA SER A 473 -20.86 -1.25 17.70
C SER A 473 -20.19 -2.14 16.65
N ILE A 474 -19.65 -3.27 17.13
CA ILE A 474 -19.12 -4.33 16.28
C ILE A 474 -20.25 -5.06 15.57
N GLU A 475 -21.38 -5.31 16.26
CA GLU A 475 -22.55 -5.97 15.67
C GLU A 475 -23.12 -5.16 14.49
N GLU A 476 -23.22 -3.85 14.63
CA GLU A 476 -23.70 -2.94 13.58
C GLU A 476 -22.67 -2.67 12.48
N MET A 477 -21.47 -3.27 12.56
CA MET A 477 -20.36 -3.04 11.64
C MET A 477 -19.96 -1.57 11.53
N LYS A 478 -20.09 -0.82 12.62
CA LYS A 478 -19.78 0.60 12.73
C LYS A 478 -18.98 0.85 14.00
N PHE A 479 -17.66 0.73 13.91
CA PHE A 479 -16.79 0.85 15.07
C PHE A 479 -15.44 1.48 14.76
N LEU A 480 -14.82 2.03 15.81
CA LEU A 480 -13.42 2.41 15.90
C LEU A 480 -12.79 1.63 17.06
N ALA A 481 -11.71 0.91 16.79
CA ALA A 481 -10.97 0.11 17.76
C ALA A 481 -9.60 0.77 18.02
N PHE A 482 -9.33 1.13 19.27
CA PHE A 482 -8.04 1.64 19.73
C PHE A 482 -7.21 0.50 20.31
N TYR A 483 -6.06 0.21 19.71
CA TYR A 483 -5.11 -0.77 20.22
C TYR A 483 -4.12 -0.06 21.14
N ILE A 484 -4.09 -0.48 22.40
CA ILE A 484 -3.32 0.17 23.46
C ILE A 484 -2.18 -0.74 23.89
N LYS A 485 -1.00 -0.13 24.07
CA LYS A 485 0.17 -0.75 24.68
C LYS A 485 0.67 0.19 25.76
N GLU A 486 0.83 -0.33 26.97
CA GLU A 486 1.09 0.50 28.15
C GLU A 486 -0.04 1.55 28.30
N ASP A 487 0.28 2.85 28.25
CA ASP A 487 -0.68 3.95 28.41
C ASP A 487 -0.94 4.72 27.09
N ALA A 488 -0.53 4.15 25.95
CA ALA A 488 -0.60 4.80 24.65
C ALA A 488 -1.34 3.98 23.59
N VAL A 489 -2.12 4.66 22.75
CA VAL A 489 -2.66 4.09 21.51
C VAL A 489 -1.51 3.92 20.52
N VAL A 490 -1.27 2.67 20.12
CA VAL A 490 -0.21 2.32 19.15
C VAL A 490 -0.75 2.07 17.75
N ALA A 491 -2.06 1.80 17.63
CA ALA A 491 -2.75 1.68 16.36
C ALA A 491 -4.26 1.88 16.54
N VAL A 492 -4.96 2.10 15.44
CA VAL A 492 -6.42 2.03 15.38
C VAL A 492 -6.90 1.26 14.17
N ALA A 493 -8.04 0.59 14.29
CA ALA A 493 -8.79 0.02 13.17
C ALA A 493 -10.21 0.55 13.14
N SER A 494 -10.82 0.65 11.96
CA SER A 494 -12.24 0.97 11.87
C SER A 494 -12.97 0.21 10.78
N LEU A 495 -14.28 0.18 10.92
CA LEU A 495 -15.25 -0.20 9.90
C LEU A 495 -16.39 0.82 9.94
N ASN A 496 -16.67 1.47 8.81
CA ASN A 496 -17.71 2.51 8.66
C ASN A 496 -17.65 3.64 9.71
N PHE A 497 -16.46 3.96 10.21
CA PHE A 497 -16.21 5.00 11.22
C PHE A 497 -15.21 6.04 10.67
N ASP A 498 -15.55 6.58 9.52
CA ASP A 498 -14.76 7.55 8.77
C ASP A 498 -14.97 8.97 9.31
N PRO A 499 -13.98 9.88 9.24
CA PRO A 499 -12.59 9.68 8.84
C PRO A 499 -11.64 9.39 10.02
N ALA A 500 -12.11 8.77 11.11
CA ALA A 500 -11.35 8.69 12.36
C ALA A 500 -9.94 8.09 12.22
N VAL A 501 -9.77 7.06 11.40
CA VAL A 501 -8.44 6.44 11.15
C VAL A 501 -7.50 7.42 10.46
N SER A 502 -7.99 8.26 9.55
CA SER A 502 -7.17 9.32 8.92
C SER A 502 -6.79 10.40 9.90
N ARG A 503 -7.71 10.79 10.79
CA ARG A 503 -7.40 11.74 11.86
C ARG A 503 -6.32 11.20 12.79
N VAL A 504 -6.45 9.96 13.24
CA VAL A 504 -5.45 9.34 14.13
C VAL A 504 -4.10 9.25 13.41
N ALA A 505 -4.07 8.96 12.11
CA ALA A 505 -2.82 8.95 11.35
C ALA A 505 -2.13 10.32 11.36
N GLU A 506 -2.89 11.42 11.21
CA GLU A 506 -2.35 12.78 11.31
C GLU A 506 -1.77 13.07 12.70
N ILE A 507 -2.48 12.71 13.77
CA ILE A 507 -2.00 12.88 15.16
C ILE A 507 -0.71 12.07 15.39
N LEU A 508 -0.65 10.82 14.94
CA LEU A 508 0.56 10.01 15.07
C LEU A 508 1.73 10.57 14.24
N SER A 509 1.43 11.18 13.09
CA SER A 509 2.45 11.78 12.22
C SER A 509 3.05 13.06 12.78
N SER A 510 2.31 13.81 13.62
CA SER A 510 2.85 14.99 14.33
C SER A 510 3.74 14.62 15.51
N GLY A 511 3.85 13.33 15.85
CA GLY A 511 4.58 12.84 17.02
C GLY A 511 3.77 12.92 18.32
N GLU A 512 2.51 13.34 18.26
CA GLU A 512 1.61 13.35 19.40
C GLU A 512 1.24 11.92 19.82
N THR A 513 1.13 11.71 21.13
CA THR A 513 0.66 10.44 21.70
C THR A 513 -0.80 10.58 22.13
N ILE A 514 -1.64 9.63 21.71
CA ILE A 514 -3.01 9.50 22.21
C ILE A 514 -2.94 8.61 23.45
N SER A 515 -3.28 9.15 24.61
CA SER A 515 -3.29 8.39 25.86
C SER A 515 -4.44 7.39 25.91
N LYS A 516 -4.30 6.36 26.74
CA LYS A 516 -5.39 5.43 27.07
C LYS A 516 -6.61 6.16 27.60
N GLU A 517 -6.42 7.18 28.44
CA GLU A 517 -7.52 8.03 28.95
C GLU A 517 -8.34 8.66 27.82
N LYS A 518 -7.69 9.26 26.81
CA LYS A 518 -8.37 9.82 25.63
C LYS A 518 -9.12 8.75 24.83
N ALA A 519 -8.56 7.55 24.72
CA ALA A 519 -9.21 6.43 24.03
C ALA A 519 -10.43 5.91 24.80
N LEU A 520 -10.40 5.94 26.13
CA LEU A 520 -11.50 5.54 27.00
C LEU A 520 -12.64 6.57 27.03
N SER A 521 -12.34 7.86 26.85
CA SER A 521 -13.34 8.94 26.80
C SER A 521 -14.47 8.64 25.80
N GLU A 522 -15.72 8.79 26.23
CA GLU A 522 -16.89 8.81 25.33
C GLU A 522 -16.96 10.09 24.49
N ASP A 523 -16.38 11.19 24.98
CA ASP A 523 -16.20 12.39 24.18
C ASP A 523 -15.04 12.20 23.19
N LEU A 524 -15.40 12.11 21.91
CA LEU A 524 -14.49 12.00 20.76
C LEU A 524 -14.30 13.33 20.02
N SER A 525 -14.71 14.47 20.60
CA SER A 525 -14.54 15.80 20.01
C SER A 525 -13.09 16.12 19.65
N TRP A 526 -12.12 15.51 20.36
CA TRP A 526 -10.68 15.62 20.07
C TRP A 526 -10.27 15.04 18.71
N LEU A 527 -11.05 14.09 18.16
CA LEU A 527 -10.86 13.62 16.79
C LEU A 527 -11.30 14.66 15.75
N LYS A 528 -12.05 15.70 16.13
CA LYS A 528 -12.53 16.76 15.22
C LYS A 528 -13.15 16.16 13.95
N LEU A 529 -14.00 15.15 14.12
CA LEU A 529 -14.72 14.55 13.01
C LEU A 529 -15.77 15.55 12.47
N PRO A 530 -15.99 15.59 11.15
CA PRO A 530 -16.95 16.51 10.52
C PRO A 530 -18.41 16.23 10.86
#